data_AF-A0A536V460-F1
#
_entry.id   AF-A0A536V460-F1
#
_cell.length_a   1.000
_cell.length_b   1.000
_cell.length_c   1.000
_cell.angle_alpha   90.00
_cell.angle_beta   90.00
_cell.angle_gamma   90.00
#
_symmetry.space_group_name_H-M   'P 1'
#
loop_
_entity.id
_entity.type
_entity.pdbx_description
1 polymer ?
#
loop_
_entity_poly.entity_id
_entity_poly.type
_entity_poly.pdbx_seq_one_letter_code
_entity_poly.pdbx_strand_id
1 'polypeptide(L)'
;MVGVAYFGMQASKAGVSRLTDQIYPLRLAHAGMIESLLEGRASEADMVANNLNPGEITKHKKAWDEAQKRADEQFARVRGLVEKPEYQQSLDKMWAEVKLYRDGIEGVYKPLVESRFPDAQEAYAALKKPLAHFDEVRKQSRSHEAAFSAVVNDISGKVGNAVSMALAGVLLAFVLAIALGTLVSWLTSRSIIAPVE
;
A
#
# COMPACT_ATOMS: atom_id res chain seq x y z
N MET A 1 2.77 -36.97 -5.40
CA MET A 1 1.73 -35.99 -4.96
C MET A 1 2.08 -35.24 -3.68
N VAL A 2 2.79 -35.84 -2.70
CA VAL A 2 3.19 -35.16 -1.45
C VAL A 2 4.09 -33.93 -1.69
N GLY A 3 5.05 -34.01 -2.61
CA GLY A 3 5.95 -32.89 -2.92
C GLY A 3 5.24 -31.66 -3.49
N VAL A 4 4.36 -31.83 -4.49
CA VAL A 4 3.64 -30.70 -5.14
C VAL A 4 2.65 -30.04 -4.17
N ALA A 5 1.94 -30.82 -3.35
CA ALA A 5 1.06 -30.28 -2.30
C ALA A 5 1.86 -29.56 -1.19
N TYR A 6 3.03 -30.08 -0.82
CA TYR A 6 3.93 -29.44 0.14
C TYR A 6 4.52 -28.13 -0.39
N PHE A 7 4.94 -28.09 -1.65
CA PHE A 7 5.42 -26.87 -2.31
C PHE A 7 4.32 -25.80 -2.45
N GLY A 8 3.10 -26.19 -2.84
CA GLY A 8 1.97 -25.27 -2.88
C GLY A 8 1.61 -24.72 -1.49
N MET A 9 1.64 -25.57 -0.46
CA MET A 9 1.38 -25.16 0.92
C MET A 9 2.49 -24.26 1.50
N GLN A 10 3.76 -24.56 1.20
CA GLN A 10 4.92 -23.73 1.56
C GLN A 10 4.86 -22.36 0.87
N ALA A 11 4.58 -22.32 -0.43
CA ALA A 11 4.44 -21.08 -1.19
C ALA A 11 3.27 -20.22 -0.69
N SER A 12 2.13 -20.83 -0.37
CA SER A 12 0.98 -20.14 0.23
C SER A 12 1.29 -19.63 1.65
N LYS A 13 1.99 -20.42 2.49
CA LYS A 13 2.42 -19.96 3.82
C LYS A 13 3.40 -18.79 3.74
N ALA A 14 4.38 -18.86 2.84
CA ALA A 14 5.33 -17.77 2.62
C ALA A 14 4.64 -16.52 2.04
N GLY A 15 3.68 -16.69 1.12
CA GLY A 15 2.89 -15.59 0.57
C GLY A 15 2.00 -14.91 1.61
N VAL A 16 1.30 -15.69 2.43
CA VAL A 16 0.46 -15.18 3.53
C VAL A 16 1.31 -14.49 4.59
N SER A 17 2.40 -15.10 5.06
CA SER A 17 3.33 -14.50 6.03
C SER A 17 3.93 -13.19 5.49
N ARG A 18 4.33 -13.13 4.22
CA ARG A 18 4.79 -11.88 3.60
C ARG A 18 3.70 -10.81 3.56
N LEU A 19 2.44 -11.18 3.31
CA LEU A 19 1.32 -10.24 3.34
C LEU A 19 1.04 -9.73 4.76
N THR A 20 0.96 -10.61 5.76
CA THR A 20 0.61 -10.25 7.14
C THR A 20 1.74 -9.56 7.89
N ASP A 21 2.98 -10.00 7.67
CA ASP A 21 4.10 -9.63 8.54
C ASP A 21 4.91 -8.46 7.96
N GLN A 22 4.83 -8.23 6.64
CA GLN A 22 5.60 -7.19 5.96
C GLN A 22 4.71 -6.18 5.22
N ILE A 23 3.81 -6.62 4.35
CA ILE A 23 3.08 -5.72 3.44
C ILE A 23 1.96 -4.97 4.16
N TYR A 24 1.16 -5.66 4.97
CA TYR A 24 0.02 -5.05 5.65
C TYR A 24 0.42 -3.99 6.70
N PRO A 25 1.41 -4.23 7.58
CA PRO A 25 1.86 -3.21 8.53
C PRO A 25 2.46 -1.98 7.83
N LEU A 26 3.20 -2.19 6.73
CA LEU A 26 3.77 -1.13 5.92
C LEU A 26 2.68 -0.28 5.24
N ARG A 27 1.66 -0.92 4.66
CA ARG A 27 0.53 -0.22 4.03
C ARG A 27 -0.28 0.57 5.05
N LEU A 28 -0.56 0.00 6.23
CA LEU A 28 -1.27 0.70 7.30
C LEU A 28 -0.50 1.93 7.80
N ALA A 29 0.81 1.79 8.03
CA ALA A 29 1.65 2.91 8.44
C ALA A 29 1.70 3.99 7.34
N HIS A 30 1.79 3.60 6.07
CA HIS A 30 1.76 4.53 4.94
C HIS A 30 0.42 5.26 4.83
N ALA A 31 -0.70 4.55 4.97
CA ALA A 31 -2.03 5.15 4.99
C ALA A 31 -2.20 6.15 6.16
N GLY A 32 -1.78 5.78 7.38
CA GLY A 32 -1.85 6.66 8.55
C GLY A 32 -0.98 7.92 8.42
N MET A 33 0.17 7.82 7.76
CA MET A 33 0.99 8.99 7.43
C MET A 33 0.25 9.95 6.49
N ILE A 34 -0.40 9.43 5.43
CA ILE A 34 -1.15 10.26 4.47
C ILE A 34 -2.40 10.86 5.10
N GLU A 35 -3.10 10.11 5.94
CA GLU A 35 -4.25 10.59 6.72
C GLU A 35 -3.85 11.77 7.62
N SER A 36 -2.76 11.64 8.37
CA SER A 36 -2.23 12.72 9.22
C SER A 36 -1.88 13.98 8.41
N LEU A 37 -1.32 13.81 7.22
CA LEU A 37 -1.04 14.93 6.32
C LEU A 37 -2.32 15.61 5.80
N LEU A 38 -3.38 14.85 5.53
CA LEU A 38 -4.68 15.39 5.11
C LEU A 38 -5.41 16.12 6.26
N GLU A 39 -5.32 15.60 7.48
CA GLU A 39 -5.80 16.30 8.69
C GLU A 39 -5.07 17.64 8.88
N GLY A 40 -3.75 17.64 8.67
CA GLY A 40 -2.94 18.85 8.66
C GLY A 40 -3.45 19.84 7.61
N ARG A 41 -3.63 19.41 6.35
CA ARG A 41 -4.19 20.25 5.28
C ARG A 41 -5.56 20.82 5.68
N ALA A 42 -6.44 20.02 6.28
CA ALA A 42 -7.75 20.52 6.71
C ALA A 42 -7.59 21.68 7.73
N SER A 43 -6.72 21.50 8.72
CA SER A 43 -6.41 22.54 9.71
C SER A 43 -5.77 23.78 9.07
N GLU A 44 -4.93 23.60 8.05
CA GLU A 44 -4.37 24.71 7.26
C GLU A 44 -5.42 25.50 6.49
N ALA A 45 -6.35 24.81 5.81
CA ALA A 45 -7.47 25.47 5.15
C ALA A 45 -8.35 26.25 6.15
N ASP A 46 -8.54 25.71 7.36
CA ASP A 46 -9.27 26.40 8.42
C ASP A 46 -8.53 27.64 8.96
N MET A 47 -7.19 27.62 9.04
CA MET A 47 -6.41 28.83 9.36
C MET A 47 -6.70 29.94 8.34
N VAL A 48 -6.71 29.61 7.05
CA VAL A 48 -6.95 30.57 5.97
C VAL A 48 -8.39 31.07 5.96
N ALA A 49 -9.35 30.16 6.17
CA ALA A 49 -10.77 30.52 6.26
C ALA A 49 -11.04 31.49 7.43
N ASN A 50 -10.26 31.40 8.50
CA ASN A 50 -10.34 32.24 9.69
C ASN A 50 -9.33 33.41 9.68
N ASN A 51 -8.83 33.87 8.52
CA ASN A 51 -7.79 34.91 8.38
C ASN A 51 -8.01 36.21 9.22
N LEU A 52 -9.26 36.53 9.59
CA LEU A 52 -9.60 37.70 10.42
C LEU A 52 -9.82 37.38 11.90
N ASN A 53 -9.57 36.13 12.34
CA ASN A 53 -9.77 35.66 13.70
C ASN A 53 -8.49 34.98 14.23
N PRO A 54 -7.55 35.76 14.83
CA PRO A 54 -6.29 35.25 15.35
C PRO A 54 -6.41 34.10 16.37
N GLY A 55 -7.49 34.09 17.15
CA GLY A 55 -7.77 33.03 18.13
C GLY A 55 -8.04 31.68 17.46
N GLU A 56 -8.91 31.67 16.45
CA GLU A 56 -9.17 30.45 15.68
C GLU A 56 -7.94 30.05 14.84
N ILE A 57 -7.20 30.99 14.26
CA ILE A 57 -5.94 30.69 13.54
C ILE A 57 -4.95 29.95 14.46
N THR A 58 -4.75 30.44 15.68
CA THR A 58 -3.82 29.82 16.64
C THR A 58 -4.27 28.40 17.03
N LYS A 59 -5.57 28.20 17.23
CA LYS A 59 -6.15 26.88 17.51
C LYS A 59 -5.95 25.92 16.35
N HIS A 60 -6.20 26.35 15.12
CA HIS A 60 -6.00 25.54 13.92
C HIS A 60 -4.51 25.27 13.64
N LYS A 61 -3.60 26.20 13.97
CA LYS A 61 -2.16 25.95 13.93
C LYS A 61 -1.74 24.84 14.88
N LYS A 62 -2.28 24.83 16.11
CA LYS A 62 -2.01 23.74 17.06
C LYS A 62 -2.48 22.38 16.51
N ALA A 63 -3.68 22.33 15.94
CA ALA A 63 -4.18 21.10 15.31
C ALA A 63 -3.31 20.67 14.11
N TRP A 64 -2.86 21.62 13.31
CA TRP A 64 -1.92 21.40 12.21
C TRP A 64 -0.59 20.81 12.71
N ASP A 65 0.00 21.38 13.78
CA ASP A 65 1.24 20.92 14.40
C ASP A 65 1.12 19.49 14.94
N GLU A 66 0.02 19.19 15.63
CA GLU A 66 -0.27 17.85 16.14
C GLU A 66 -0.40 16.83 15.00
N ALA A 67 -1.05 17.22 13.89
CA ALA A 67 -1.15 16.38 12.70
C ALA A 67 0.21 16.17 12.02
N GLN A 68 1.07 17.20 11.95
CA GLN A 68 2.44 17.06 11.43
C GLN A 68 3.26 16.10 12.29
N LYS A 69 3.16 16.19 13.62
CA LYS A 69 3.85 15.27 14.52
C LYS A 69 3.39 13.83 14.32
N ARG A 70 2.08 13.58 14.19
CA ARG A 70 1.55 12.23 13.87
C ARG A 70 2.10 11.73 12.53
N ALA A 71 2.15 12.60 11.51
CA ALA A 71 2.73 12.25 10.23
C ALA A 71 4.22 11.85 10.35
N ASP A 72 4.99 12.54 11.19
CA ASP A 72 6.41 12.23 11.43
C ASP A 72 6.59 10.86 12.07
N GLU A 73 5.78 10.55 13.08
CA GLU A 73 5.80 9.25 13.76
C GLU A 73 5.46 8.12 12.78
N GLN A 74 4.45 8.31 11.93
CA GLN A 74 4.08 7.33 10.91
C GLN A 74 5.14 7.22 9.82
N PHE A 75 5.75 8.32 9.38
CA PHE A 75 6.84 8.29 8.42
C PHE A 75 8.04 7.51 8.97
N ALA A 76 8.45 7.75 10.21
CA ALA A 76 9.52 6.99 10.86
C ALA A 76 9.20 5.49 10.91
N ARG A 77 7.93 5.14 11.21
CA ARG A 77 7.46 3.75 11.19
C ARG A 77 7.53 3.13 9.80
N VAL A 78 7.05 3.83 8.77
CA VAL A 78 7.16 3.39 7.37
C VAL A 78 8.62 3.19 6.99
N ARG A 79 9.48 4.16 7.32
CA ARG A 79 10.91 4.12 7.00
C ARG A 79 11.64 2.95 7.66
N GLY A 80 11.26 2.59 8.88
CA GLY A 80 11.80 1.44 9.61
C GLY A 80 11.31 0.07 9.11
N LEU A 81 10.16 0.01 8.43
CA LEU A 81 9.61 -1.22 7.86
C LEU A 81 10.14 -1.52 6.44
N VAL A 82 10.87 -0.58 5.84
CA VAL A 82 11.35 -0.71 4.46
C VAL A 82 12.82 -1.08 4.46
N GLU A 83 13.13 -2.20 3.82
CA GLU A 83 14.52 -2.67 3.66
C GLU A 83 15.13 -2.30 2.30
N LYS A 84 14.31 -2.17 1.26
CA LYS A 84 14.79 -1.94 -0.11
C LYS A 84 15.30 -0.50 -0.32
N PRO A 85 16.57 -0.28 -0.68
CA PRO A 85 17.15 1.06 -0.84
C PRO A 85 16.38 1.97 -1.81
N GLU A 86 15.82 1.42 -2.89
CA GLU A 86 15.09 2.20 -3.88
C GLU A 86 13.78 2.75 -3.32
N TYR A 87 13.08 1.95 -2.50
CA TYR A 87 11.84 2.38 -1.85
C TYR A 87 12.12 3.36 -0.71
N GLN A 88 13.23 3.15 0.02
CA GLN A 88 13.73 4.10 1.01
C GLN A 88 14.01 5.48 0.37
N GLN A 89 14.70 5.51 -0.78
CA GLN A 89 14.98 6.75 -1.50
C GLN A 89 13.69 7.42 -2.02
N SER A 90 12.72 6.64 -2.50
CA SER A 90 11.42 7.15 -2.94
C SER A 90 10.65 7.81 -1.78
N LEU A 91 10.65 7.17 -0.61
CA LEU A 91 10.07 7.73 0.61
C LEU A 91 10.77 9.00 1.07
N ASP A 92 12.10 9.03 1.04
CA ASP A 92 12.89 10.20 1.44
C ASP A 92 12.62 11.40 0.50
N LYS A 93 12.43 11.16 -0.81
CA LYS A 93 12.02 12.19 -1.77
C LYS A 93 10.63 12.74 -1.46
N MET A 94 9.66 11.86 -1.23
CA MET A 94 8.30 12.26 -0.85
C MET A 94 8.32 13.09 0.45
N TRP A 95 9.15 12.71 1.40
CA TRP A 95 9.27 13.41 2.67
C TRP A 95 9.99 14.76 2.55
N ALA A 96 10.90 14.92 1.58
CA ALA A 96 11.48 16.22 1.25
C ALA A 96 10.41 17.20 0.76
N GLU A 97 9.46 16.75 -0.06
CA GLU A 97 8.31 17.56 -0.48
C GLU A 97 7.41 17.96 0.70
N VAL A 98 7.19 17.06 1.66
CA VAL A 98 6.45 17.38 2.90
C VAL A 98 7.15 18.49 3.69
N LYS A 99 8.48 18.48 3.79
CA LYS A 99 9.24 19.54 4.46
C LYS A 99 9.07 20.88 3.76
N LEU A 100 9.20 20.91 2.42
CA LEU A 100 9.01 22.13 1.63
C LEU A 100 7.59 22.69 1.76
N TYR A 101 6.58 21.81 1.78
CA TYR A 101 5.20 22.19 2.09
C TYR A 101 5.10 22.86 3.47
N ARG A 102 5.62 22.21 4.53
CA ARG A 102 5.56 22.72 5.91
C ARG A 102 6.25 24.06 6.09
N ASP A 103 7.48 24.18 5.58
CA ASP A 103 8.24 25.43 5.65
C ASP A 103 7.47 26.58 4.98
N GLY A 104 6.78 26.26 3.88
CA GLY A 104 5.88 27.18 3.20
C GLY A 104 4.69 27.63 4.05
N ILE A 105 4.02 26.71 4.74
CA ILE A 105 2.91 27.02 5.64
C ILE A 105 3.38 27.87 6.83
N GLU A 106 4.51 27.51 7.44
CA GLU A 106 5.10 28.26 8.55
C GLU A 106 5.45 29.70 8.16
N GLY A 107 5.93 29.90 6.92
CA GLY A 107 6.18 31.23 6.37
C GLY A 107 4.94 32.11 6.25
N VAL A 108 3.75 31.50 6.11
CA VAL A 108 2.46 32.20 5.95
C VAL A 108 1.72 32.36 7.28
N TYR A 109 2.04 31.57 8.30
CA TYR A 109 1.38 31.62 9.61
C TYR A 109 1.45 32.99 10.28
N LYS A 110 2.64 33.60 10.38
CA LYS A 110 2.79 34.92 11.01
C LYS A 110 1.98 36.00 10.27
N PRO A 111 2.06 36.12 8.93
CA PRO A 111 1.18 37.00 8.17
C PRO A 111 -0.33 36.75 8.39
N LEU A 112 -0.77 35.50 8.53
CA LEU A 112 -2.17 35.15 8.83
C LEU A 112 -2.61 35.68 10.21
N VAL A 113 -1.84 35.39 11.27
CA VAL A 113 -2.19 35.82 12.65
C VAL A 113 -2.17 37.34 12.80
N GLU A 114 -1.27 38.02 12.10
CA GLU A 114 -1.18 39.48 12.08
C GLU A 114 -2.20 40.14 11.13
N SER A 115 -3.13 39.36 10.57
CA SER A 115 -4.16 39.80 9.61
C SER A 115 -3.60 40.64 8.46
N ARG A 116 -2.41 40.27 7.97
CA ARG A 116 -1.73 40.97 6.87
C ARG A 116 -2.30 40.67 5.50
N PHE A 117 -3.14 39.64 5.39
CA PHE A 117 -3.89 39.36 4.17
C PHE A 117 -5.25 40.08 4.22
N PRO A 118 -5.59 40.86 3.18
CA PRO A 118 -6.88 41.56 3.07
C PRO A 118 -8.08 40.58 3.09
N ASP A 119 -7.91 39.40 2.51
CA ASP A 119 -8.92 38.37 2.44
C ASP A 119 -8.31 36.96 2.37
N ALA A 120 -9.17 35.94 2.40
CA ALA A 120 -8.76 34.55 2.29
C ALA A 120 -8.16 34.21 0.91
N GLN A 121 -8.53 34.94 -0.15
CA GLN A 121 -8.04 34.67 -1.51
C GLN A 121 -6.55 35.04 -1.64
N GLU A 122 -6.14 36.18 -1.08
CA GLU A 122 -4.72 36.58 -1.03
C GLU A 122 -3.90 35.64 -0.14
N ALA A 123 -4.47 35.21 0.99
CA ALA A 123 -3.84 34.19 1.84
C ALA A 123 -3.66 32.84 1.09
N TYR A 124 -4.66 32.39 0.34
CA TYR A 124 -4.54 31.21 -0.52
C TYR A 124 -3.52 31.39 -1.66
N ALA A 125 -3.40 32.60 -2.21
CA ALA A 125 -2.41 32.88 -3.25
C ALA A 125 -0.97 32.69 -2.72
N ALA A 126 -0.70 33.11 -1.48
CA ALA A 126 0.59 32.88 -0.81
C ALA A 126 0.87 31.38 -0.59
N LEU A 127 -0.17 30.57 -0.45
CA LEU A 127 -0.08 29.13 -0.24
C LEU A 127 0.02 28.30 -1.53
N LYS A 128 -0.16 28.92 -2.71
CA LYS A 128 -0.12 28.18 -3.99
C LYS A 128 1.16 27.38 -4.20
N LYS A 129 2.33 27.97 -3.90
CA LYS A 129 3.62 27.29 -4.04
C LYS A 129 3.80 26.18 -2.98
N PRO A 130 3.55 26.43 -1.68
CA PRO A 130 3.51 25.36 -0.68
C PRO A 130 2.57 24.18 -1.06
N LEU A 131 1.37 24.48 -1.53
CA LEU A 131 0.37 23.48 -1.91
C LEU A 131 0.79 22.63 -3.12
N ALA A 132 1.61 23.16 -4.03
CA ALA A 132 2.16 22.36 -5.13
C ALA A 132 3.07 21.22 -4.62
N HIS A 133 3.81 21.43 -3.53
CA HIS A 133 4.60 20.38 -2.89
C HIS A 133 3.68 19.31 -2.27
N PHE A 134 2.58 19.72 -1.66
CA PHE A 134 1.57 18.78 -1.16
C PHE A 134 0.93 17.94 -2.27
N ASP A 135 0.65 18.55 -3.43
CA ASP A 135 0.14 17.82 -4.60
C ASP A 135 1.14 16.78 -5.12
N GLU A 136 2.43 17.08 -5.11
CA GLU A 136 3.47 16.12 -5.46
C GLU A 136 3.56 14.97 -4.43
N VAL A 137 3.41 15.25 -3.13
CA VAL A 137 3.27 14.20 -2.10
C VAL A 137 2.07 13.29 -2.40
N ARG A 138 0.91 13.85 -2.75
CA ARG A 138 -0.28 13.06 -3.12
C ARG A 138 -0.03 12.18 -4.33
N LYS A 139 0.67 12.69 -5.34
CA LYS A 139 1.02 11.94 -6.55
C LYS A 139 1.97 10.78 -6.23
N GLN A 140 3.02 11.03 -5.46
CA GLN A 140 3.97 9.99 -5.03
C GLN A 140 3.29 8.94 -4.14
N SER A 141 2.40 9.37 -3.24
CA SER A 141 1.58 8.48 -2.42
C SER A 141 0.72 7.53 -3.27
N ARG A 142 0.03 8.03 -4.30
CA ARG A 142 -0.73 7.19 -5.24
C ARG A 142 0.16 6.20 -5.98
N SER A 143 1.38 6.61 -6.35
CA SER A 143 2.36 5.72 -6.96
C SER A 143 2.80 4.60 -6.01
N HIS A 144 3.01 4.91 -4.72
CA HIS A 144 3.30 3.91 -3.69
C HIS A 144 2.13 2.93 -3.51
N GLU A 145 0.88 3.41 -3.46
CA GLU A 145 -0.31 2.55 -3.34
C GLU A 145 -0.51 1.65 -4.57
N ALA A 146 -0.23 2.15 -5.78
CA ALA A 146 -0.24 1.35 -7.00
C ALA A 146 0.83 0.25 -6.95
N ALA A 147 2.04 0.56 -6.46
CA ALA A 147 3.11 -0.41 -6.27
C ALA A 147 2.72 -1.47 -5.22
N PHE A 148 2.10 -1.09 -4.10
CA PHE A 148 1.58 -2.03 -3.11
C PHE A 148 0.54 -2.97 -3.72
N SER A 149 -0.43 -2.41 -4.45
CA SER A 149 -1.47 -3.18 -5.12
C SER A 149 -0.89 -4.17 -6.13
N ALA A 150 0.13 -3.77 -6.89
CA ALA A 150 0.83 -4.65 -7.83
C ALA A 150 1.53 -5.82 -7.11
N VAL A 151 2.19 -5.56 -5.97
CA VAL A 151 2.84 -6.60 -5.16
C VAL A 151 1.79 -7.57 -4.57
N VAL A 152 0.67 -7.07 -4.06
CA VAL A 152 -0.42 -7.91 -3.54
C VAL A 152 -1.04 -8.77 -4.63
N ASN A 153 -1.24 -8.21 -5.83
CA ASN A 153 -1.77 -8.93 -6.99
C ASN A 153 -0.78 -9.98 -7.51
N ASP A 154 0.52 -9.69 -7.54
CA ASP A 154 1.56 -10.65 -7.91
C ASP A 154 1.65 -11.82 -6.90
N ILE A 155 1.60 -11.54 -5.60
CA ILE A 155 1.57 -12.58 -4.56
C ILE A 155 0.29 -13.42 -4.70
N SER A 156 -0.87 -12.78 -4.83
CA SER A 156 -2.16 -13.47 -5.00
C SER A 156 -2.19 -14.31 -6.27
N GLY A 157 -1.64 -13.80 -7.38
CA GLY A 157 -1.51 -14.51 -8.65
C GLY A 157 -0.54 -15.69 -8.59
N LYS A 158 0.58 -15.56 -7.87
CA LYS A 158 1.52 -16.66 -7.62
C LYS A 158 0.92 -17.74 -6.72
N VAL A 159 0.16 -17.36 -5.70
CA VAL A 159 -0.61 -18.30 -4.87
C VAL A 159 -1.68 -19.00 -5.70
N GLY A 160 -2.43 -18.25 -6.51
CA GLY A 160 -3.44 -18.78 -7.43
C GLY A 160 -2.85 -19.76 -8.44
N ASN A 161 -1.74 -19.40 -9.10
CA ASN A 161 -1.05 -20.26 -10.06
C ASN A 161 -0.42 -21.49 -9.39
N ALA A 162 0.12 -21.38 -8.18
CA ALA A 162 0.65 -22.51 -7.43
C ALA A 162 -0.46 -23.49 -7.02
N VAL A 163 -1.63 -22.97 -6.59
CA VAL A 163 -2.81 -23.76 -6.29
C VAL A 163 -3.39 -24.39 -7.56
N SER A 164 -3.48 -23.65 -8.67
CA SER A 164 -3.95 -24.17 -9.97
C SER A 164 -3.01 -25.21 -10.56
N MET A 165 -1.69 -25.08 -10.43
CA MET A 165 -0.73 -26.13 -10.82
C MET A 165 -0.84 -27.37 -9.93
N ALA A 166 -1.08 -27.20 -8.62
CA ALA A 166 -1.33 -28.32 -7.72
C ALA A 166 -2.65 -29.03 -8.07
N LEU A 167 -3.72 -28.28 -8.33
CA LEU A 167 -5.02 -28.82 -8.76
C LEU A 167 -4.92 -29.50 -10.13
N ALA A 168 -4.21 -28.89 -11.08
CA ALA A 168 -3.95 -29.47 -12.39
C ALA A 168 -3.12 -30.74 -12.26
N GLY A 169 -2.09 -30.79 -11.42
CA GLY A 169 -1.30 -32.00 -11.15
C GLY A 169 -2.11 -33.12 -10.50
N VAL A 170 -3.05 -32.78 -9.60
CA VAL A 170 -3.99 -33.74 -9.01
C VAL A 170 -4.99 -34.24 -10.05
N LEU A 171 -5.55 -33.35 -10.88
CA LEU A 171 -6.45 -33.72 -11.98
C LEU A 171 -5.74 -34.58 -13.03
N LEU A 172 -4.49 -34.27 -13.37
CA LEU A 172 -3.70 -35.03 -14.35
C LEU A 172 -3.34 -36.42 -13.80
N ALA A 173 -3.00 -36.52 -12.50
CA ALA A 173 -2.81 -37.81 -11.83
C ALA A 173 -4.11 -38.62 -11.73
N PHE A 174 -5.25 -37.96 -11.52
CA PHE A 174 -6.58 -38.59 -11.48
C PHE A 174 -7.00 -39.12 -12.86
N VAL A 175 -6.76 -38.35 -13.93
CA VAL A 175 -7.00 -38.79 -15.32
C VAL A 175 -6.09 -39.96 -15.72
N LEU A 176 -4.81 -39.94 -15.32
CA LEU A 176 -3.89 -41.05 -15.56
C LEU A 176 -4.29 -42.33 -14.80
N ALA A 177 -4.81 -42.21 -13.58
CA ALA A 177 -5.30 -43.34 -12.80
C ALA A 177 -6.56 -43.98 -13.43
N ILE A 178 -7.46 -43.16 -13.99
CA ILE A 178 -8.65 -43.65 -14.72
C ILE A 178 -8.23 -44.31 -16.05
N ALA A 179 -7.28 -43.73 -16.78
CA ALA A 179 -6.74 -44.31 -18.01
C ALA A 179 -6.06 -45.67 -17.75
N LEU A 180 -5.26 -45.78 -16.68
CA LEU A 180 -4.62 -47.04 -16.29
C LEU A 180 -5.64 -48.07 -15.78
N GLY A 181 -6.65 -47.64 -15.01
CA GLY A 181 -7.72 -48.51 -14.52
C GLY A 181 -8.57 -49.08 -15.66
N THR A 182 -8.88 -48.28 -16.67
CA THR A 182 -9.60 -48.73 -17.87
C THR A 182 -8.76 -49.67 -18.74
N LEU A 183 -7.45 -49.42 -18.87
CA LEU A 183 -6.52 -50.29 -19.60
C LEU A 183 -6.35 -51.66 -18.91
N VAL A 184 -6.25 -51.68 -17.57
CA VAL A 184 -6.18 -52.91 -16.78
C VAL A 184 -7.51 -53.69 -16.86
N SER A 185 -8.65 -53.01 -16.78
CA SER A 185 -9.97 -53.64 -16.91
C SER A 185 -10.22 -54.21 -18.32
N TRP A 186 -9.67 -53.56 -19.36
CA TRP A 186 -9.72 -54.05 -20.73
C TRP A 186 -8.80 -55.27 -20.95
N LEU A 187 -7.61 -55.26 -20.35
CA LEU A 187 -6.66 -56.39 -20.39
C LEU A 187 -7.19 -57.63 -19.65
N THR A 188 -7.81 -57.45 -18.47
CA THR A 188 -8.43 -58.56 -17.74
C THR A 188 -9.66 -59.11 -18.46
N SER A 189 -10.49 -58.24 -19.04
CA SER A 189 -11.64 -58.66 -19.86
C SER A 189 -11.21 -59.44 -21.11
N ARG A 190 -10.06 -59.13 -21.72
CA ARG A 190 -9.49 -59.92 -22.82
C ARG A 190 -8.89 -61.25 -22.37
N SER A 191 -8.31 -61.33 -21.17
CA SER A 191 -7.72 -62.58 -20.67
C SER A 191 -8.75 -63.64 -20.26
N ILE A 192 -10.00 -63.25 -19.98
CA ILE A 192 -11.10 -64.18 -19.66
C ILE A 192 -11.77 -64.74 -20.94
N ILE A 193 -11.54 -64.12 -22.11
CA ILE A 193 -12.22 -64.47 -23.38
C ILE A 193 -11.25 -65.13 -24.41
N ALA A 194 -9.99 -65.41 -24.05
CA ALA A 194 -9.14 -66.26 -24.91
C ALA A 194 -9.40 -67.74 -24.56
N PRO A 195 -10.13 -68.50 -25.40
CA PRO A 195 -10.27 -69.94 -25.18
C PRO A 195 -8.91 -70.61 -25.35
N VAL A 196 -8.64 -71.59 -24.49
CA VAL A 196 -7.54 -72.52 -24.67
C VAL A 196 -7.88 -73.42 -25.86
N GLU A 197 -7.28 -73.13 -27.02
CA GLU A 197 -6.97 -74.10 -28.07
C GLU A 197 -5.47 -74.00 -28.41
#